data_AF-A0A0C3LAF5-F1
#
_entry.id   AF-A0A0C3LAF5-F1
#
_cell.length_a   1.000
_cell.length_b   1.000
_cell.length_c   1.000
_cell.angle_alpha   90.00
_cell.angle_beta   90.00
_cell.angle_gamma   90.00
#
_symmetry.space_group_name_H-M   'P 1'
#
loop_
_entity.id
_entity.type
_entity.pdbx_description
1 polymer ?
#
loop_
_entity_poly.entity_id
_entity_poly.type
_entity_poly.pdbx_seq_one_letter_code
_entity_poly.pdbx_strand_id
1 'polypeptide(L)'
;LLDGTGRLKPDTFADIRLLQMPPSTPALCVLFSRNHNYIAKKLLAINEQGLWNRDVEGLGEEAKKKQDNEIFQTSRLINCGWFMNTILSDYLSAILGLVREGNSWSLDPL
;
A
#
# COMPACT_ATOMS: atom_id res chain seq x y z
N LEU A 1 13.29 3.37 4.68
CA LEU A 1 13.85 3.70 6.01
C LEU A 1 14.93 2.70 6.42
N LEU A 2 14.94 1.48 5.84
CA LEU A 2 15.90 0.42 6.15
C LEU A 2 15.95 0.12 7.67
N ASP A 3 14.84 0.38 8.35
CA ASP A 3 14.69 0.22 9.78
C ASP A 3 14.19 -1.18 10.15
N GLY A 4 14.00 -2.07 9.16
CA GLY A 4 13.53 -3.45 9.33
C GLY A 4 12.01 -3.55 9.42
N THR A 5 11.28 -2.44 9.21
CA THR A 5 9.82 -2.38 9.31
C THR A 5 9.12 -2.35 7.95
N GLY A 6 9.85 -2.22 6.85
CA GLY A 6 9.31 -2.21 5.49
C GLY A 6 8.45 -0.98 5.15
N ARG A 7 8.59 0.10 5.93
CA ARG A 7 7.78 1.31 5.80
C ARG A 7 8.34 2.30 4.78
N LEU A 8 7.42 3.00 4.13
CA LEU A 8 7.67 4.22 3.36
C LEU A 8 7.88 5.42 4.28
N LYS A 9 8.60 6.41 3.78
CA LYS A 9 8.70 7.71 4.46
C LYS A 9 7.29 8.33 4.54
N PRO A 10 6.82 8.75 5.73
CA PRO A 10 5.46 9.23 5.92
C PRO A 10 5.12 10.38 4.97
N ASP A 11 3.92 10.32 4.38
CA ASP A 11 3.33 11.39 3.56
C ASP A 11 4.22 11.86 2.40
N THR A 12 4.90 10.89 1.77
CA THR A 12 5.73 11.15 0.59
C THR A 12 5.32 10.31 -0.61
N PHE A 13 5.65 10.83 -1.79
CA PHE A 13 5.51 10.17 -3.08
C PHE A 13 6.74 10.50 -3.93
N ALA A 14 7.04 9.65 -4.92
CA ALA A 14 8.32 9.67 -5.62
C ALA A 14 8.42 10.75 -6.71
N ASP A 15 7.29 11.19 -7.27
CA ASP A 15 7.27 12.00 -8.49
C ASP A 15 6.80 13.43 -8.23
N ILE A 16 7.66 14.40 -8.52
CA ILE A 16 7.37 15.83 -8.36
C ILE A 16 6.29 16.33 -9.32
N ARG A 17 6.09 15.67 -10.47
CA ARG A 17 5.10 16.06 -11.47
C ARG A 17 3.67 15.97 -10.93
N LEU A 18 3.44 15.14 -9.90
CA LEU A 18 2.16 15.04 -9.20
C LEU A 18 1.76 16.36 -8.51
N LEU A 19 2.72 17.25 -8.22
CA LEU A 19 2.43 18.59 -7.69
C LEU A 19 1.84 19.53 -8.74
N GLN A 20 1.97 19.22 -10.03
CA GLN A 20 1.38 19.97 -11.14
C GLN A 20 -0.01 19.47 -11.52
N MET A 21 -0.48 18.40 -10.87
CA MET A 21 -1.82 17.83 -11.05
C MET A 21 -2.81 18.45 -10.05
N PRO A 22 -4.13 18.25 -10.23
CA PRO A 22 -5.11 18.68 -9.23
C PRO A 22 -4.76 18.16 -7.84
N PRO A 23 -5.04 18.91 -6.76
CA PRO A 23 -4.61 18.57 -5.40
C PRO A 23 -5.14 17.22 -4.89
N SER A 24 -6.22 16.70 -5.50
CA SER A 24 -6.73 15.36 -5.24
C SER A 24 -5.75 14.25 -5.60
N THR A 25 -4.92 14.42 -6.65
CA THR A 25 -3.95 13.42 -7.08
C THR A 25 -2.86 13.16 -6.03
N PRO A 26 -2.05 14.15 -5.58
CA PRO A 26 -1.06 13.92 -4.54
C PRO A 26 -1.70 13.54 -3.19
N ALA A 27 -2.93 13.99 -2.90
CA ALA A 27 -3.65 13.56 -1.70
C ALA A 27 -3.94 12.05 -1.71
N LEU A 28 -4.36 11.49 -2.86
CA LEU A 28 -4.52 10.04 -3.02
C LEU A 28 -3.19 9.30 -2.85
N CYS A 29 -2.09 9.83 -3.39
CA CYS A 29 -0.77 9.24 -3.20
C CYS A 29 -0.36 9.18 -1.72
N VAL A 30 -0.63 10.24 -0.95
CA VAL A 30 -0.41 10.25 0.50
C VAL A 30 -1.28 9.21 1.22
N LEU A 31 -2.54 9.06 0.81
CA LEU A 31 -3.44 8.05 1.37
C LEU A 31 -2.90 6.63 1.15
N PHE A 32 -2.46 6.30 -0.07
CA PHE A 32 -1.84 5.00 -0.37
C PHE A 32 -0.48 4.81 0.31
N SER A 33 0.29 5.88 0.54
CA SER A 33 1.53 5.84 1.33
C SER A 33 1.24 5.48 2.80
N ARG A 34 0.19 6.06 3.39
CA ARG A 34 -0.28 5.71 4.73
C ARG A 34 -0.82 4.28 4.80
N ASN A 35 -1.57 3.84 3.79
CA ASN A 35 -2.09 2.48 3.73
C ASN A 35 -0.97 1.43 3.66
N HIS A 36 0.07 1.66 2.83
CA HIS A 36 1.28 0.82 2.81
C HIS A 36 1.88 0.67 4.22
N ASN A 37 2.05 1.79 4.92
CA ASN A 37 2.63 1.80 6.27
C ASN A 37 1.74 1.12 7.30
N TYR A 38 0.41 1.18 7.14
CA TYR A 38 -0.54 0.45 7.97
C TYR A 38 -0.41 -1.06 7.73
N ILE A 39 -0.37 -1.50 6.47
CA ILE A 39 -0.20 -2.91 6.08
C ILE A 39 1.12 -3.45 6.63
N ALA A 40 2.24 -2.75 6.43
CA ALA A 40 3.55 -3.18 6.93
C ALA A 40 3.56 -3.40 8.45
N LYS A 41 2.95 -2.49 9.21
CA LYS A 41 2.78 -2.65 10.67
C LYS A 41 1.93 -3.86 11.02
N LYS A 42 0.86 -4.13 10.28
CA LYS A 42 -0.01 -5.29 10.52
C LYS A 42 0.68 -6.60 10.20
N LEU A 43 1.44 -6.67 9.11
CA LEU A 43 2.24 -7.85 8.75
C LEU A 43 3.22 -8.21 9.87
N LEU A 44 3.97 -7.23 10.39
CA LEU A 44 4.92 -7.45 11.49
C LEU A 44 4.21 -7.80 12.83
N ALA A 45 3.08 -7.17 13.11
CA ALA A 45 2.33 -7.40 14.34
C ALA A 45 1.70 -8.80 14.39
N ILE A 46 1.08 -9.26 13.30
CA ILE A 46 0.45 -10.57 13.23
C ILE A 46 1.53 -11.65 13.10
N ASN A 47 2.30 -11.64 12.00
CA ASN A 47 3.44 -12.53 11.74
C ASN A 47 3.19 -14.00 12.16
N GLU A 48 2.11 -14.61 11.66
CA GLU A 48 1.65 -15.94 12.08
C GLU A 48 2.70 -17.05 11.89
N GLN A 49 3.50 -16.92 10.84
CA GLN A 49 4.55 -17.89 10.49
C GLN A 49 5.87 -17.66 11.25
N GLY A 50 5.98 -16.60 12.05
CA GLY A 50 7.19 -16.27 12.78
C GLY A 50 8.40 -15.94 11.88
N LEU A 51 8.14 -15.55 10.62
CA LEU A 51 9.18 -15.26 9.63
C LEU A 51 10.00 -14.01 9.97
N TRP A 52 9.34 -13.02 10.57
CA TRP A 52 9.96 -11.73 10.91
C TRP A 52 10.25 -11.60 12.39
N ASN A 53 11.33 -10.91 12.75
CA ASN A 53 11.59 -10.55 14.13
C ASN A 53 10.89 -9.22 14.47
N ARG A 54 10.07 -9.26 15.52
CA ARG A 54 9.35 -8.08 16.05
C ARG A 54 10.28 -7.11 16.77
N ASP A 55 11.34 -7.61 17.38
CA ASP A 55 12.42 -6.78 17.93
C ASP A 55 13.41 -6.44 16.83
N VAL A 56 13.16 -5.29 16.20
CA VAL A 56 13.93 -4.77 15.07
C VAL A 56 15.26 -4.14 15.49
N GLU A 57 15.42 -3.82 16.78
CA GLU A 57 16.63 -3.20 17.33
C GLU A 57 17.70 -4.25 17.62
N GLY A 58 17.30 -5.46 18.01
CA GLY A 58 18.21 -6.60 18.21
C GLY A 58 18.73 -7.27 16.94
N LEU A 59 18.25 -6.88 15.76
CA LEU A 59 18.64 -7.44 14.47
C LEU A 59 19.97 -6.85 13.98
N GLY A 60 20.88 -7.70 13.48
CA GLY A 60 22.05 -7.26 12.74
C GLY A 60 21.66 -6.53 11.44
N GLU A 61 22.50 -5.59 10.99
CA GLU A 61 22.22 -4.70 9.85
C GLU A 61 21.84 -5.45 8.55
N GLU A 62 22.51 -6.54 8.23
CA GLU A 62 22.20 -7.40 7.07
C GLU A 62 20.80 -8.02 7.17
N ALA A 63 20.49 -8.63 8.33
CA ALA A 63 19.20 -9.25 8.58
C ALA A 63 18.07 -8.22 8.60
N LYS A 64 18.34 -7.03 9.15
CA LYS A 64 17.42 -5.90 9.19
C LYS A 64 17.05 -5.42 7.79
N LYS A 65 18.03 -5.27 6.89
CA LYS A 65 17.77 -4.91 5.48
C LYS A 65 16.99 -5.98 4.73
N LYS A 66 17.31 -7.27 4.95
CA LYS A 66 16.58 -8.39 4.35
C LYS A 66 15.11 -8.36 4.77
N GLN A 67 14.85 -8.27 6.08
CA GLN A 67 13.50 -8.17 6.62
C GLN A 67 12.76 -6.93 6.11
N ASP A 68 13.42 -5.76 6.07
CA ASP A 68 12.83 -4.52 5.56
C ASP A 68 12.33 -4.71 4.12
N ASN A 69 13.16 -5.31 3.25
CA ASN A 69 12.81 -5.54 1.86
C ASN A 69 11.67 -6.55 1.71
N GLU A 70 11.68 -7.66 2.45
CA GLU A 70 10.59 -8.64 2.39
C GLU A 70 9.24 -8.02 2.80
N ILE A 71 9.19 -7.37 3.97
CA ILE A 71 7.97 -6.71 4.45
C ILE A 71 7.53 -5.61 3.48
N PHE A 72 8.48 -4.84 2.94
CA PHE A 72 8.20 -3.79 1.97
C PHE A 72 7.55 -4.35 0.70
N GLN A 73 8.11 -5.40 0.10
CA GLN A 73 7.58 -5.97 -1.14
C GLN A 73 6.21 -6.60 -0.93
N THR A 74 6.00 -7.31 0.18
CA THR A 74 4.69 -7.87 0.53
C THR A 74 3.65 -6.77 0.74
N SER A 75 4.00 -5.73 1.50
CA SER A 75 3.12 -4.57 1.74
C SER A 75 2.78 -3.85 0.44
N ARG A 76 3.77 -3.67 -0.44
CA ARG A 76 3.59 -3.05 -1.76
C ARG A 76 2.64 -3.86 -2.62
N LEU A 77 2.80 -5.18 -2.69
CA LEU A 77 1.93 -6.06 -3.46
C LEU A 77 0.47 -5.94 -3.00
N ILE A 78 0.22 -6.01 -1.69
CA ILE A 78 -1.12 -5.87 -1.10
C ILE A 78 -1.69 -4.48 -1.42
N ASN A 79 -0.91 -3.41 -1.22
CA ASN A 79 -1.35 -2.04 -1.46
C ASN A 79 -1.67 -1.78 -2.94
N CYS A 80 -0.90 -2.35 -3.87
CA CYS A 80 -1.21 -2.33 -5.30
C CYS A 80 -2.50 -3.12 -5.62
N GLY A 81 -2.75 -4.24 -4.95
CA GLY A 81 -4.02 -4.96 -5.06
C GLY A 81 -5.23 -4.12 -4.64
N TRP A 82 -5.13 -3.40 -3.52
CA TRP A 82 -6.15 -2.45 -3.08
C TRP A 82 -6.41 -1.33 -4.10
N PHE A 83 -5.34 -0.80 -4.70
CA PHE A 83 -5.47 0.19 -5.76
C PHE A 83 -6.20 -0.38 -6.98
N MET A 84 -5.80 -1.56 -7.45
CA MET A 84 -6.45 -2.24 -8.56
C MET A 84 -7.95 -2.48 -8.29
N ASN A 85 -8.28 -2.99 -7.11
CA ASN A 85 -9.67 -3.22 -6.70
C ASN A 85 -10.50 -1.94 -6.71
N THR A 86 -9.96 -0.84 -6.14
CA THR A 86 -10.63 0.48 -6.16
C THR A 86 -10.91 0.96 -7.60
N ILE A 87 -9.99 0.71 -8.53
CA ILE A 87 -10.15 1.12 -9.93
C ILE A 87 -11.20 0.25 -10.66
N LEU A 88 -11.11 -1.08 -10.53
CA LEU A 88 -11.96 -1.99 -11.29
C LEU A 88 -13.38 -2.11 -10.73
N SER A 89 -13.54 -1.94 -9.41
CA SER A 89 -14.85 -2.03 -8.77
C SER A 89 -15.59 -0.69 -8.78
N ASP A 90 -14.98 0.36 -8.23
CA ASP A 90 -15.70 1.62 -8.00
C ASP A 90 -15.53 2.61 -9.15
N TYR A 91 -14.30 2.86 -9.58
CA TYR A 91 -14.02 3.87 -10.60
C TYR A 91 -14.62 3.49 -11.96
N LEU A 92 -14.47 2.24 -12.39
CA LEU A 92 -15.00 1.77 -13.67
C LEU A 92 -16.54 1.85 -13.70
N SER A 93 -17.21 1.40 -12.64
CA SER A 93 -18.67 1.49 -12.54
C SER A 93 -19.17 2.93 -12.50
N ALA A 94 -18.41 3.86 -11.91
CA ALA A 94 -18.74 5.28 -11.92
C ALA A 94 -18.67 5.90 -13.32
N ILE A 95 -17.59 5.64 -14.08
CA ILE A 95 -17.43 6.24 -15.43
C ILE A 95 -18.36 5.61 -16.47
N LEU A 96 -18.74 4.34 -16.30
CA LEU A 96 -19.70 3.67 -17.17
C LEU A 96 -21.17 4.01 -16.82
N GLY A 97 -21.41 4.71 -15.72
CA GLY A 97 -22.75 5.13 -15.32
C GLY A 97 -23.61 4.03 -14.67
N LEU A 98 -23.04 2.86 -14.40
CA LEU A 98 -23.77 1.70 -13.86
C LEU A 98 -24.44 1.99 -12.50
N VAL A 99 -23.78 2.80 -11.69
CA VAL A 99 -24.31 3.26 -10.38
C VAL A 99 -25.64 4.02 -10.55
N ARG A 100 -25.82 4.77 -11.64
CA ARG A 100 -27.07 5.52 -11.93
C ARG A 100 -28.21 4.61 -12.37
N GLU A 101 -27.87 3.49 -12.99
CA GLU A 101 -28.82 2.48 -13.45
C GLU A 101 -29.20 1.48 -12.33
N GLY A 102 -28.63 1.64 -11.13
CA GLY A 102 -28.79 0.69 -10.03
C GLY A 102 -28.12 -0.66 -10.31
N ASN A 103 -27.21 -0.72 -11.28
CA ASN A 103 -26.49 -1.92 -11.65
C ASN A 103 -25.26 -2.09 -10.73
N SER A 104 -25.26 -3.16 -9.94
CA SER A 104 -24.18 -3.49 -9.00
C SER A 104 -23.03 -4.26 -9.65
N TRP A 105 -23.03 -4.39 -10.98
CA TRP A 105 -21.93 -5.05 -11.68
C TRP A 105 -20.62 -4.29 -11.45
N SER A 106 -19.55 -5.06 -11.29
CA SER A 106 -18.19 -4.57 -11.12
C SER A 106 -17.24 -5.60 -11.72
N LEU A 107 -16.07 -5.16 -12.20
CA LEU A 107 -15.06 -6.11 -12.66
C LEU A 107 -14.27 -6.61 -11.44
N ASP A 108 -14.46 -7.88 -11.10
CA ASP A 108 -13.73 -8.52 -9.98
C ASP A 108 -12.31 -8.91 -10.44
N PRO A 109 -11.24 -8.32 -9.87
CA PRO A 109 -9.86 -8.70 -10.18
C PRO A 109 -9.37 -9.96 -9.46
N LEU A 110 -10.14 -10.55 -8.53
CA LEU A 110 -9.73 -11.63 -7.65
C LEU A 110 -10.48 -12.95 -7.89
#